data_AF-A0A2V9D7R9-F1
#
_entry.id   AF-A0A2V9D7R9-F1
#
_cell.length_a   1.000
_cell.length_b   1.000
_cell.length_c   1.000
_cell.angle_alpha   90.00
_cell.angle_beta   90.00
_cell.angle_gamma   90.00
#
_symmetry.space_group_name_H-M   'P 1'
#
loop_
_entity.id
_entity.type
_entity.pdbx_description
1 polymer ?
#
loop_
_entity_poly.entity_id
_entity_poly.type
_entity_poly.pdbx_seq_one_letter_code
_entity_poly.pdbx_strand_id
1 'polypeptide(L)' 'MTQTPVDVPEKLFSRLTEEFSEAQLVELTAAIAWENYRARFDHAFGIDTEGFSEANYCALPLRPAKEQAAKA' A
#
# COMPACT_ATOMS: atom_id res chain seq x y z
N MET A 1 -1.95 -7.27 4.50
CA MET A 1 -1.22 -7.38 5.79
C MET A 1 -0.71 -6.03 6.32
N THR A 2 -1.21 -4.90 5.83
CA THR A 2 -0.87 -3.55 6.33
C THR A 2 -1.66 -3.19 7.60
N GLN A 3 -2.95 -3.57 7.65
CA GLN A 3 -3.82 -3.40 8.81
C GLN A 3 -3.32 -4.21 10.02
N THR A 4 -3.45 -3.64 11.22
CA THR A 4 -3.19 -4.33 12.50
C THR A 4 -4.43 -4.23 13.39
N PRO A 5 -5.07 -5.36 13.78
CA PRO A 5 -4.68 -6.74 13.47
C PRO A 5 -4.83 -7.07 11.98
N VAL A 6 -4.07 -8.05 11.52
CA VAL A 6 -4.11 -8.51 10.14
C VAL A 6 -5.46 -9.18 9.89
N ASP A 7 -6.18 -8.68 8.88
CA ASP A 7 -7.40 -9.27 8.35
C ASP A 7 -7.30 -9.27 6.82
N VAL A 8 -7.54 -10.41 6.19
CA VAL A 8 -7.55 -10.58 4.74
C VAL A 8 -8.88 -11.22 4.37
N PRO A 9 -9.84 -10.45 3.82
CA PRO A 9 -11.16 -10.98 3.51
C PRO A 9 -11.08 -12.14 2.51
N GLU A 10 -11.84 -13.20 2.75
CA GLU A 10 -11.87 -14.39 1.88
C GLU A 10 -12.10 -14.02 0.42
N LYS A 11 -13.07 -13.12 0.16
CA LYS A 11 -13.36 -12.61 -1.18
C LYS A 11 -12.15 -12.00 -1.89
N LEU A 12 -11.24 -11.35 -1.16
CA LEU A 12 -10.01 -10.82 -1.73
C LEU A 12 -9.05 -11.95 -2.04
N PHE A 13 -8.89 -12.90 -1.13
CA PHE A 13 -7.99 -14.03 -1.31
C PHE A 13 -8.41 -14.91 -2.50
N SER A 14 -9.70 -15.21 -2.64
CA SER A 14 -10.23 -15.99 -3.77
C SER A 14 -9.92 -15.33 -5.13
N ARG A 15 -10.07 -14.00 -5.22
CA ARG A 15 -9.72 -13.26 -6.45
C ARG A 15 -8.23 -13.30 -6.76
N LEU A 16 -7.37 -13.34 -5.74
CA LEU A 16 -5.93 -13.48 -5.96
C LEU A 16 -5.58 -14.88 -6.46
N THR A 17 -6.26 -15.92 -5.97
CA THR A 17 -6.05 -17.31 -6.45
C THR A 17 -6.56 -17.55 -7.87
N GLU A 18 -7.44 -16.70 -8.40
CA GLU A 18 -7.87 -16.74 -9.81
C GLU A 18 -6.78 -16.20 -10.76
N GLU A 19 -5.91 -15.30 -10.28
CA GLU A 19 -4.92 -14.59 -11.09
C GLU A 19 -3.48 -15.10 -10.89
N PHE A 20 -3.18 -15.66 -9.72
CA PHE A 20 -1.82 -16.05 -9.33
C PHE A 20 -1.75 -17.54 -8.97
N SER A 21 -0.65 -18.17 -9.36
CA SER A 21 -0.29 -19.49 -8.84
C SER A 21 0.06 -19.42 -7.35
N GLU A 22 0.03 -20.57 -6.67
CA GLU A 22 0.39 -20.66 -5.25
C GLU A 22 1.79 -20.12 -4.96
N ALA A 23 2.78 -20.43 -5.82
CA ALA A 23 4.14 -19.91 -5.69
C ALA A 23 4.18 -18.37 -5.79
N GLN A 24 3.44 -17.79 -6.74
CA GLN A 24 3.34 -16.34 -6.88
C GLN A 24 2.63 -15.68 -5.68
N LEU A 25 1.63 -16.34 -5.10
CA LEU A 25 0.97 -15.86 -3.88
C LEU A 25 1.94 -15.85 -2.68
N VAL A 26 2.79 -16.87 -2.56
CA VAL A 26 3.85 -16.90 -1.54
C VAL A 26 4.82 -15.74 -1.73
N GLU A 27 5.31 -15.54 -2.95
CA GLU A 27 6.22 -14.43 -3.28
C GLU A 27 5.58 -13.05 -3.02
N LEU A 28 4.33 -12.86 -3.45
CA LEU A 28 3.57 -11.63 -3.21
C LEU A 28 3.41 -11.36 -1.71
N THR A 29 3.06 -12.38 -0.95
CA THR A 29 2.89 -12.26 0.51
C THR A 29 4.21 -11.94 1.20
N ALA A 30 5.31 -12.57 0.78
CA ALA A 30 6.65 -12.29 1.29
C ALA A 30 7.09 -10.84 1.01
N ALA A 31 6.87 -10.34 -0.21
CA ALA A 31 7.17 -8.96 -0.57
C ALA A 31 6.36 -7.96 0.28
N ILE A 32 5.06 -8.21 0.46
CA ILE A 32 4.20 -7.40 1.33
C ILE A 32 4.71 -7.42 2.78
N ALA A 33 5.11 -8.58 3.29
CA ALA A 33 5.63 -8.69 4.65
C ALA A 33 6.94 -7.91 4.82
N TRP A 34 7.85 -8.00 3.84
CA TRP A 34 9.12 -7.29 3.84
C TRP A 34 8.94 -5.76 3.87
N GLU A 35 8.08 -5.21 3.01
CA GLU A 35 7.83 -3.76 3.00
C GLU A 35 7.14 -3.28 4.28
N ASN A 36 6.23 -4.08 4.85
CA ASN A 36 5.63 -3.75 6.14
C ASN A 36 6.65 -3.77 7.29
N TYR A 37 7.60 -4.70 7.28
CA TYR A 37 8.69 -4.72 8.25
C TYR A 37 9.55 -3.46 8.13
N ARG A 38 10.03 -3.15 6.92
CA ARG A 38 10.88 -1.98 6.66
C ARG A 38 10.19 -0.68 7.06
N ALA A 39 8.92 -0.51 6.68
CA ALA A 39 8.14 0.66 7.05
C ALA A 39 8.00 0.83 8.58
N ARG A 40 7.74 -0.26 9.32
CA ARG A 40 7.63 -0.23 10.78
C ARG A 40 8.97 0.02 11.45
N PHE A 41 10.03 -0.58 10.92
CA PHE A 41 11.40 -0.36 11.38
C PHE A 41 11.80 1.11 11.20
N ASP A 42 11.67 1.62 9.98
CA ASP A 42 12.01 3.01 9.64
C ASP A 42 11.25 4.00 10.54
N HIS A 43 9.93 3.79 10.70
CA HIS A 43 9.10 4.62 11.57
C HIS A 43 9.51 4.53 13.05
N ALA A 44 9.88 3.35 13.55
CA ALA A 44 10.32 3.18 14.95
C ALA A 44 11.63 3.92 15.25
N PHE A 45 12.51 4.05 14.26
CA PHE A 45 13.79 4.77 14.38
C PHE A 45 13.72 6.22 13.91
N GLY A 46 12.57 6.70 13.42
CA GLY A 46 12.42 8.05 12.89
C GLY A 46 13.27 8.30 11.63
N ILE A 47 13.49 7.26 10.83
CA ILE A 47 14.22 7.36 9.56
C ILE A 47 13.33 8.11 8.55
N ASP A 48 13.82 9.26 8.10
CA ASP A 48 13.13 10.11 7.11
C ASP A 48 13.54 9.74 5.68
N THR A 49 12.86 10.33 4.71
CA THR A 49 13.17 10.20 3.29
C THR A 49 14.51 10.87 2.93
N GLU A 50 15.16 10.37 1.89
CA GLU A 50 16.47 10.85 1.40
C GLU A 50 16.41 12.23 0.68
N GLY A 51 15.38 13.04 0.92
CA GLY A 51 15.29 14.41 0.39
C GLY A 51 15.17 14.56 -1.14
N PHE A 52 15.08 13.48 -1.93
CA PHE A 52 14.96 13.55 -3.41
C PHE A 52 13.75 14.34 -3.93
N SER A 53 12.78 14.65 -3.06
CA SER A 53 11.58 15.43 -3.39
C SER A 53 11.51 16.79 -2.68
N GLU A 54 12.57 17.29 -2.04
CA GLU A 54 12.52 18.57 -1.30
C GLU A 54 12.08 19.77 -2.15
N ALA A 55 12.31 19.73 -3.47
CA ALA A 55 11.85 20.74 -4.42
C ALA A 55 10.79 20.22 -5.42
N ASN A 56 10.34 18.97 -5.28
CA ASN A 56 9.37 18.34 -6.17
C ASN A 56 8.11 17.98 -5.40
N TYR A 57 6.95 18.39 -5.89
CA TYR A 57 5.67 17.96 -5.33
C TYR A 57 5.11 16.79 -6.13
N CYS A 58 4.46 15.85 -5.45
CA CYS A 58 3.65 14.85 -6.13
C CYS A 58 2.38 15.55 -6.66
N ALA A 59 2.27 15.72 -7.98
CA ALA A 59 1.07 16.28 -8.60
C ALA A 59 -0.10 15.29 -8.41
N LEU A 60 -0.98 15.59 -7.45
CA LEU A 60 -2.21 14.82 -7.30
C LEU A 60 -3.08 15.01 -8.55
N PRO A 61 -3.69 13.94 -9.08
CA PRO A 61 -4.64 14.08 -10.18
C PRO A 61 -5.79 14.98 -9.73
N LEU A 62 -6.21 15.91 -10.60
CA LEU A 62 -7.39 16.73 -10.35
C LEU A 62 -8.59 15.80 -10.15
N ARG A 63 -9.22 15.87 -8.97
CA ARG A 63 -10.47 15.15 -8.72
C ARG A 63 -11.52 15.64 -9.73
N PRO A 64 -12.21 14.74 -10.44
CA PRO A 64 -13.22 15.12 -11.42
C PRO A 64 -14.31 15.97 -10.75
N ALA A 65 -14.78 17.01 -11.45
CA ALA A 65 -15.68 18.04 -10.89
C ALA A 65 -16.95 17.48 -10.21
N LYS A 66 -17.40 16.28 -10.62
CA LYS A 66 -18.56 15.60 -10.02
C LYS A 66 -18.37 15.24 -8.53
N GLU A 67 -17.13 15.10 -8.06
CA GLU A 67 -16.81 14.73 -6.68
C GLU A 67 -16.64 15.94 -5.75
N GLN A 68 -16.46 17.14 -6.32
CA GLN A 68 -16.28 18.39 -5.57
C GLN A 68 -17.62 18.98 -5.12
N ALA A 69 -18.69 18.79 -5.90
CA ALA A 69 -20.04 19.26 -5.57
C ALA A 69 -20.74 18.45 -4.46
N ALA A 70 -20.27 17.23 -4.16
CA ALA A 70 -20.86 16.38 -3.13
C ALA A 70 -20.31 16.67 -1.71
N LYS A 71 -19.38 17.62 -1.57
CA LYS A 71 -18.74 18.01 -0.30
C LYS A 71 -18.86 19.51 0.04
N ALA A 72 -19.59 20.28 -0.78
CA ALA A 72 -19.96 21.67 -0.49
C ALA A 72 -21.42 21.73 -0.02
#